data_AF-A0A8T4YD37-F1
#
_entry.id   AF-A0A8T4YD37-F1
#
_cell.length_a   1.000
_cell.length_b   1.000
_cell.length_c   1.000
_cell.angle_alpha   90.00
_cell.angle_beta   90.00
_cell.angle_gamma   90.00
#
_symmetry.space_group_name_H-M   'P 1'
#
loop_
_entity.id
_entity.type
_entity.pdbx_description
1 polymer ?
#
loop_
_entity_poly.entity_id
_entity_poly.type
_entity_poly.pdbx_seq_one_letter_code
_entity_poly.pdbx_strand_id
1 'polypeptide(L)'
;MRFPQPGLPVVYVDPKHSSSLCSMCGDKLAPNGYRLLKCEKCGYEEDRDVIACLNLLKRNPRCGELPLPLKAIDEALKAEVERIVIKC
;
A
#
# COMPACT_ATOMS: atom_id res chain seq x y z
N MET A 1 9.77 15.76 -15.79
CA MET A 1 8.71 14.76 -16.08
C MET A 1 7.50 15.51 -16.63
N ARG A 2 7.04 15.23 -17.86
CA ARG A 2 5.82 15.83 -18.43
C ARG A 2 4.80 14.71 -18.54
N PHE A 3 3.69 14.80 -17.82
CA PHE A 3 2.63 13.78 -17.85
C PHE A 3 1.73 14.02 -19.08
N PRO A 4 1.44 12.99 -19.88
CA PRO A 4 0.39 13.08 -20.89
C PRO A 4 -0.95 13.00 -20.16
N GLN A 5 -1.93 13.79 -20.58
CA GLN A 5 -3.29 13.91 -20.01
C GLN A 5 -3.43 14.89 -18.83
N PRO A 6 -4.05 16.07 -19.05
CA PRO A 6 -4.54 16.91 -17.95
C PRO A 6 -5.67 16.16 -17.23
N GLY A 7 -5.48 15.85 -15.95
CA GLY A 7 -6.58 15.35 -15.09
C GLY A 7 -6.24 14.17 -14.18
N LEU A 8 -5.10 13.48 -14.36
CA LEU A 8 -4.70 12.42 -13.43
C LEU A 8 -3.96 13.03 -12.22
N PRO A 9 -4.47 12.86 -10.99
CA PRO A 9 -3.79 13.37 -9.82
C PRO A 9 -2.52 12.56 -9.54
N VAL A 10 -1.36 13.20 -9.67
CA VAL A 10 -0.06 12.62 -9.35
C VAL A 10 0.34 12.99 -7.94
N VAL A 11 0.70 12.00 -7.13
CA VAL A 11 1.29 12.19 -5.81
C VAL A 11 2.77 11.83 -5.88
N TYR A 12 3.63 12.78 -5.52
CA TYR A 12 5.06 12.52 -5.44
C TYR A 12 5.40 11.99 -4.04
N VAL A 13 6.13 10.88 -4.02
CA VAL A 13 6.62 10.21 -2.81
C VAL A 13 8.13 10.05 -2.91
N ASP A 14 8.84 10.18 -1.79
CA ASP A 14 10.28 9.98 -1.74
C ASP A 14 10.62 8.51 -2.03
N PRO A 15 11.39 8.21 -3.10
CA PRO A 15 11.75 6.83 -3.46
C PRO A 15 12.93 6.27 -2.66
N LYS A 16 13.56 7.05 -1.77
CA LYS A 16 14.78 6.60 -1.09
C LYS A 16 14.56 5.28 -0.32
N HIS A 17 15.47 4.33 -0.50
CA HIS A 17 15.45 2.99 0.10
C HIS A 17 14.20 2.14 -0.22
N SER A 18 13.41 2.45 -1.25
CA SER A 18 12.23 1.67 -1.61
C SER A 18 12.55 0.26 -2.11
N SER A 19 13.72 0.07 -2.72
CA SER A 19 14.13 -1.21 -3.31
C SER A 19 15.00 -2.08 -2.39
N SER A 20 15.32 -1.61 -1.19
CA SER A 20 16.23 -2.30 -0.25
C SER A 20 15.55 -2.77 1.04
N LEU A 21 14.30 -2.35 1.26
CA LEU A 21 13.52 -2.69 2.44
C LEU A 21 12.43 -3.70 2.07
N CYS A 22 12.22 -4.67 2.93
CA CYS A 22 11.17 -5.66 2.78
C CYS A 22 9.81 -4.97 2.85
N SER A 23 8.99 -5.16 1.83
CA SER A 23 7.63 -4.63 1.77
C SER A 23 6.73 -5.19 2.87
N MET A 24 7.05 -6.35 3.45
CA MET A 24 6.23 -6.99 4.49
C MET A 24 6.62 -6.56 5.90
N CYS A 25 7.91 -6.60 6.24
CA CYS A 25 8.37 -6.42 7.62
C CYS A 25 9.31 -5.20 7.82
N GLY A 26 9.69 -4.50 6.75
CA GLY A 26 10.56 -3.33 6.80
C GLY A 26 12.05 -3.62 7.04
N ASP A 27 12.47 -4.88 7.08
CA ASP A 27 13.88 -5.24 7.27
C ASP A 27 14.69 -5.11 5.97
N LYS A 28 16.01 -5.09 6.06
CA LYS A 28 16.88 -5.04 4.86
C LYS A 28 16.77 -6.34 4.07
N LEU A 29 16.74 -6.18 2.75
CA LEU A 29 16.74 -7.29 1.81
C LEU A 29 18.16 -7.67 1.39
N ALA A 30 18.41 -8.97 1.27
CA ALA A 30 19.63 -9.53 0.75
C ALA A 30 19.43 -9.96 -0.73
N PRO A 31 20.44 -9.81 -1.60
CA PRO A 31 20.38 -10.30 -2.97
C PRO A 31 20.33 -11.84 -3.01
N ASN A 32 19.38 -12.41 -3.75
CA ASN A 32 19.24 -13.86 -3.93
C ASN A 32 19.23 -14.26 -5.41
N GLY A 33 20.27 -13.87 -6.15
CA GLY A 33 20.39 -14.12 -7.59
C GLY A 33 20.20 -12.86 -8.45
N TYR A 34 19.77 -13.03 -9.71
CA TYR A 34 19.59 -11.92 -10.64
C TYR A 34 18.24 -11.23 -10.39
N ARG A 35 18.30 -9.94 -10.02
CA ARG A 35 17.15 -9.04 -9.70
C ARG A 35 16.25 -9.45 -8.52
N LEU A 36 16.34 -10.69 -8.06
CA LEU A 36 15.62 -11.18 -6.88
C LEU A 36 16.27 -10.72 -5.57
N LEU A 37 15.40 -10.35 -4.62
CA LEU A 37 15.75 -9.95 -3.28
C LEU A 37 14.98 -10.79 -2.28
N LYS A 38 15.67 -11.27 -1.24
CA LYS A 38 15.10 -12.08 -0.18
C LYS A 38 15.24 -11.39 1.16
N CYS A 39 14.18 -11.43 1.95
CA CYS A 39 14.20 -11.02 3.34
C CYS A 39 14.60 -12.20 4.23
N GLU A 40 15.69 -12.08 4.96
CA GLU A 40 16.15 -13.11 5.89
C GLU A 40 15.24 -13.25 7.12
N LYS A 41 14.50 -12.18 7.48
CA LYS A 41 13.62 -12.16 8.66
C LYS A 41 12.27 -12.82 8.44
N CYS A 42 11.59 -12.54 7.32
CA CYS A 42 10.25 -13.09 7.04
C CYS A 42 10.20 -14.07 5.87
N GLY A 43 11.32 -14.30 5.18
CA GLY A 43 11.41 -15.23 4.04
C GLY A 43 10.82 -14.70 2.73
N TYR A 44 10.30 -13.47 2.70
CA TYR A 44 9.73 -12.87 1.50
C TYR A 44 10.78 -12.71 0.39
N GLU A 45 10.49 -13.18 -0.81
CA GLU A 45 11.40 -13.17 -1.96
C GLU A 45 10.66 -12.71 -3.22
N GLU A 46 11.17 -11.68 -3.89
CA GLU A 46 10.59 -11.13 -5.13
C GLU A 46 11.60 -10.27 -5.90
N ASP A 47 11.24 -9.85 -7.12
CA ASP A 47 12.00 -8.89 -7.90
C ASP A 47 12.10 -7.52 -7.20
N ARG A 48 13.30 -6.93 -7.26
CA ARG A 48 13.61 -5.61 -6.73
C ARG A 48 12.63 -4.52 -7.16
N ASP A 49 12.19 -4.52 -8.41
CA ASP A 49 11.30 -3.49 -8.96
C ASP A 49 9.87 -3.65 -8.42
N VAL A 50 9.41 -4.89 -8.25
CA VAL A 50 8.12 -5.20 -7.60
C VAL A 50 8.13 -4.70 -6.15
N ILE A 51 9.21 -4.99 -5.42
CA ILE A 51 9.40 -4.52 -4.04
C ILE A 51 9.41 -2.99 -3.96
N ALA A 52 10.11 -2.33 -4.89
CA ALA A 52 10.16 -0.87 -4.95
C ALA A 52 8.77 -0.27 -5.17
N CYS A 53 7.99 -0.82 -6.11
CA CYS A 53 6.61 -0.40 -6.38
C CYS A 53 5.71 -0.58 -5.17
N LEU A 54 5.78 -1.72 -4.48
CA LEU A 54 4.99 -1.98 -3.27
C LEU A 54 5.33 -1.00 -2.14
N ASN A 55 6.62 -0.71 -1.94
CA ASN A 55 7.06 0.25 -0.93
C ASN A 55 6.66 1.69 -1.26
N LEU A 56 6.70 2.09 -2.54
CA LEU A 56 6.19 3.39 -3.00
C LEU A 56 4.67 3.48 -2.80
N LEU A 57 3.94 2.42 -3.12
CA LEU A 57 2.49 2.34 -2.94
C LEU A 57 2.12 2.50 -1.46
N LYS A 58 2.84 1.84 -0.54
CA LYS A 58 2.62 1.97 0.91
C LYS A 58 2.90 3.37 1.45
N ARG A 59 3.80 4.13 0.80
CA ARG A 59 4.10 5.52 1.17
C ARG A 59 3.09 6.51 0.59
N ASN A 60 2.28 6.09 -0.38
CA ASN A 60 1.27 6.96 -0.97
C ASN A 60 0.13 7.15 0.05
N PRO A 61 -0.11 8.38 0.55
CA PRO A 61 -1.17 8.63 1.53
C PRO A 61 -2.57 8.32 0.99
N ARG A 62 -2.75 8.27 -0.34
CA ARG A 62 -4.03 7.94 -0.97
C ARG A 62 -4.25 6.44 -1.17
N CYS A 63 -3.22 5.62 -1.01
CA CYS A 63 -3.36 4.18 -1.14
C CYS A 63 -3.83 3.58 0.19
N GLY A 64 -5.02 2.97 0.17
CA GLY A 64 -5.68 2.44 1.36
C GLY A 64 -6.75 3.37 1.95
N GLU A 65 -6.86 4.61 1.45
CA GLU A 65 -8.07 5.40 1.65
C GLU A 65 -9.22 4.69 0.92
N LEU A 66 -10.25 4.28 1.67
CA LEU A 66 -11.51 3.91 1.04
C LEU A 66 -11.96 5.09 0.17
N PRO A 67 -12.54 4.87 -1.01
CA PRO A 67 -13.11 5.96 -1.83
C PRO A 67 -14.23 6.73 -1.10
N LEU A 68 -14.61 6.28 0.10
CA LEU A 68 -15.61 6.88 0.97
C LEU A 68 -14.95 7.44 2.23
N PRO A 69 -15.36 8.64 2.70
CA PRO A 69 -14.89 9.18 3.96
C PRO A 69 -15.23 8.22 5.10
N LEU A 70 -14.34 8.06 6.08
CA LEU A 70 -14.52 7.17 7.25
C LEU A 70 -15.89 7.32 7.93
N LYS A 71 -16.43 8.55 7.94
CA LYS A 71 -17.77 8.86 8.47
C LYS A 71 -18.90 8.15 7.73
N ALA A 72 -18.84 8.07 6.40
CA ALA A 72 -19.86 7.40 5.60
C ALA A 72 -19.91 5.89 5.88
N ILE A 73 -18.74 5.29 6.18
CA ILE A 73 -18.63 3.89 6.55
C ILE A 73 -19.20 3.65 7.96
N ASP A 74 -18.89 4.54 8.91
CA ASP A 74 -19.39 4.46 10.30
C ASP A 74 -20.92 4.64 10.38
N GLU A 75 -21.47 5.57 9.61
CA GLU A 75 -22.92 5.79 9.51
C GLU A 75 -23.62 4.59 8.88
N ALA A 76 -23.06 4.01 7.81
CA ALA A 76 -23.61 2.81 7.17
C ALA A 76 -23.57 1.60 8.11
N LEU A 77 -22.47 1.42 8.86
CA LEU A 77 -22.32 0.34 9.83
C LEU A 77 -23.31 0.51 11.00
N LYS A 78 -23.47 1.73 11.53
CA LYS A 78 -24.48 2.03 12.56
C LYS A 78 -25.89 1.73 12.08
N ALA A 79 -26.24 2.12 10.87
CA ALA A 79 -27.56 1.86 10.29
C ALA A 79 -27.82 0.34 10.12
N GLU A 80 -26.83 -0.44 9.73
CA GLU A 80 -26.94 -1.91 9.67
C GLU A 80 -27.08 -2.54 11.06
N VAL A 81 -26.27 -2.11 12.04
CA VAL A 81 -26.34 -2.60 13.42
C VAL A 81 -27.70 -2.28 14.05
N GLU A 82 -28.21 -1.07 13.88
CA GLU A 82 -29.55 -0.70 14.37
C GLU A 82 -30.65 -1.56 13.74
N ARG A 83 -30.57 -1.84 12.43
CA ARG A 83 -31.53 -2.74 11.77
C ARG A 83 -31.51 -4.15 12.32
N ILE A 84 -30.32 -4.65 12.67
CA ILE A 84 -30.16 -5.99 13.28
C ILE A 84 -30.75 -5.98 14.68
N VAL A 85 -30.42 -4.97 15.50
CA VAL A 85 -30.91 -4.84 16.88
C VAL A 85 -32.42 -4.69 16.94
N ILE A 86 -33.04 -3.98 15.99
CA ILE A 86 -34.51 -3.80 15.92
C ILE A 86 -35.24 -5.07 15.43
N LYS A 87 -34.54 -5.99 14.77
CA LYS A 87 -35.09 -7.27 14.26
C LYS A 87 -34.85 -8.45 15.20
N CYS A 88 -34.12 -8.27 16.30
CA CYS A 88 -34.01 -9.23 17.40
C CYS A 88 -35.12 -9.01 18.43
#